data_AF-A0A3N4JFU3-F1
#
_entry.id   AF-A0A3N4JFU3-F1
#
_cell.length_a   1.000
_cell.length_b   1.000
_cell.length_c   1.000
_cell.angle_alpha   90.00
_cell.angle_beta   90.00
_cell.angle_gamma   90.00
#
_symmetry.space_group_name_H-M   'P 1'
#
loop_
_entity.id
_entity.type
_entity.pdbx_description
1 polymer ?
#
loop_
_entity_poly.entity_id
_entity_poly.type
_entity_poly.pdbx_seq_one_letter_code
_entity_poly.pdbx_strand_id
1 'polypeptide(L)'
;MSTLVNCCQGLITVDKEASTVRLIHFTLQEYLSAHPDIFSSPHLAMAEICLTYLNSRQVKALSTAPSPDTQSAPFLQYCSVYWGVHAKRELADSARSFALEVLKGHYGQISTKLLLAQAKNFYPWDYDTLSPFSGLHCASFFGIAEVVVGLIKMECYDINEEDFLGGGPLAWAARNGHEKVVKILLRQEEVNPDKPNNRGIQH
;
A
#
# COMPACT_ATOMS: atom_id res chain seq x y z
N MET A 1 -4.67 -14.34 12.43
CA MET A 1 -4.27 -13.78 13.75
C MET A 1 -3.56 -14.80 14.64
N SER A 2 -3.92 -16.10 14.60
CA SER A 2 -3.26 -17.16 15.37
C SER A 2 -1.75 -17.28 15.13
N THR A 3 -1.29 -17.12 13.88
CA THR A 3 0.14 -17.19 13.53
C THR A 3 0.97 -16.13 14.24
N LEU A 4 0.46 -14.90 14.35
CA LEU A 4 1.19 -13.76 14.92
C LEU A 4 1.33 -13.89 16.45
N VAL A 5 0.25 -14.33 17.12
CA VAL A 5 0.27 -14.66 18.56
C VAL A 5 1.26 -15.79 18.85
N ASN A 6 1.30 -16.82 18.01
CA ASN A 6 2.27 -17.92 18.14
C ASN A 6 3.71 -17.45 17.92
N CYS A 7 3.97 -16.58 16.94
CA CYS A 7 5.30 -16.00 16.71
C CYS A 7 5.77 -15.15 17.90
N CYS A 8 4.86 -14.53 18.63
CA CYS A 8 5.17 -13.76 19.82
C CYS A 8 5.43 -14.62 21.05
N GLN A 9 5.41 -15.97 20.97
CA GLN A 9 5.88 -16.90 22.02
C GLN A 9 5.39 -16.56 23.44
N GLY A 10 4.11 -16.17 23.58
CA GLY A 10 3.54 -15.81 24.88
C GLY A 10 3.89 -14.40 25.39
N LEU A 11 4.38 -13.51 24.52
CA LEU A 11 4.59 -12.09 24.87
C LEU A 11 3.32 -11.26 24.73
N ILE A 12 2.38 -11.68 23.88
CA ILE A 12 1.09 -11.00 23.68
C ILE A 12 -0.11 -11.95 23.79
N THR A 13 -1.25 -11.41 24.25
CA THR A 13 -2.58 -12.03 24.15
C THR A 13 -3.50 -11.16 23.29
N VAL A 14 -4.55 -11.78 22.74
CA VAL A 14 -5.63 -11.08 22.04
C VAL A 14 -6.85 -11.08 22.94
N ASP A 15 -7.32 -9.90 23.30
CA ASP A 15 -8.64 -9.71 23.90
C ASP A 15 -9.67 -9.66 22.77
N LYS A 16 -10.46 -10.74 22.66
CA LYS A 16 -11.47 -10.88 21.61
C LYS A 16 -12.68 -9.97 21.82
N GLU A 17 -12.99 -9.62 23.07
CA GLU A 17 -14.14 -8.77 23.39
C GLU A 17 -13.80 -7.30 23.12
N ALA A 18 -12.62 -6.87 23.55
CA ALA A 18 -12.16 -5.50 23.35
C ALA A 18 -11.52 -5.26 21.97
N SER A 19 -11.31 -6.29 21.15
CA SER A 19 -10.58 -6.21 19.87
C SER A 19 -9.18 -5.58 20.02
N THR A 20 -8.49 -5.87 21.13
CA THR A 20 -7.17 -5.30 21.46
C THR A 20 -6.13 -6.40 21.64
N VAL A 21 -4.86 -6.04 21.40
CA VAL A 21 -3.70 -6.88 21.73
C VAL A 21 -3.11 -6.35 23.02
N ARG A 22 -2.84 -7.24 23.98
CA ARG A 22 -2.24 -6.90 25.28
C ARG A 22 -0.93 -7.65 25.47
N LEU A 23 0.02 -7.04 26.14
CA LEU A 23 1.23 -7.74 26.59
C LEU A 23 0.84 -8.69 27.73
N ILE A 24 1.36 -9.92 27.72
CA ILE A 24 1.03 -10.90 28.78
C ILE A 24 1.66 -10.49 30.11
N HIS A 25 2.88 -9.97 30.06
CA HIS A 25 3.68 -9.73 31.25
C HIS A 25 3.93 -8.25 31.47
N PHE A 26 3.65 -7.77 32.68
CA PHE A 26 3.87 -6.40 33.10
C PHE A 26 5.34 -5.96 32.93
N THR A 27 6.31 -6.85 33.17
CA THR A 27 7.74 -6.50 32.98
C THR A 27 8.11 -6.24 31.51
N LEU A 28 7.43 -6.88 30.55
CA LEU A 28 7.63 -6.55 29.13
C LEU A 28 7.09 -5.16 28.84
N GLN A 29 5.95 -4.80 29.43
CA GLN A 29 5.39 -3.45 29.32
C GLN A 29 6.34 -2.40 29.92
N GLU A 30 6.87 -2.64 31.12
CA GLU A 30 7.87 -1.76 31.75
C GLU A 30 9.12 -1.64 30.89
N TYR A 31 9.63 -2.76 30.37
CA TYR A 31 10.80 -2.76 29.51
C TYR A 31 10.59 -1.92 28.24
N LEU A 32 9.48 -2.12 27.54
CA LEU A 32 9.14 -1.33 26.34
C LEU A 32 8.89 0.15 26.67
N SER A 33 8.29 0.43 27.84
CA SER A 33 8.06 1.81 28.29
C SER A 33 9.36 2.52 28.68
N ALA A 34 10.33 1.78 29.23
CA ALA A 34 11.65 2.30 29.61
C ALA A 34 12.61 2.44 28.42
N HIS A 35 12.32 1.77 27.30
CA HIS A 35 13.16 1.78 26.09
C HIS A 35 12.34 2.19 24.86
N PRO A 36 11.77 3.41 24.82
CA PRO A 36 10.99 3.87 23.67
C PRO A 36 11.80 3.85 22.36
N ASP A 37 13.12 4.01 22.47
CA ASP A 37 14.06 4.03 21.35
C ASP A 37 14.36 2.64 20.77
N ILE A 38 13.89 1.56 21.39
CA ILE A 38 14.09 0.19 20.86
C ILE A 38 13.49 0.03 19.45
N PHE A 39 12.53 0.89 19.11
CA PHE A 39 12.02 1.08 17.77
C PHE A 39 12.28 2.52 17.33
N SER A 40 13.53 2.86 17.02
CA SER A 40 13.91 4.25 16.69
C SER A 40 13.28 4.75 15.38
N SER A 41 12.88 3.83 14.48
CA SER A 41 12.34 4.14 13.15
C SER A 41 11.31 3.06 12.73
N PRO A 42 10.18 2.93 13.46
CA PRO A 42 9.26 1.81 13.31
C PRO A 42 8.50 1.87 11.99
N HIS A 43 8.18 3.08 11.50
CA HIS A 43 7.48 3.24 10.24
C HIS A 43 8.39 2.92 9.06
N LEU A 44 9.66 3.34 9.09
CA LEU A 44 10.62 2.92 8.07
C LEU A 44 10.80 1.40 8.04
N ALA A 45 11.07 0.78 9.19
CA ALA A 45 11.28 -0.66 9.29
C ALA A 45 10.08 -1.45 8.75
N MET A 46 8.86 -1.06 9.13
CA MET A 46 7.64 -1.70 8.63
C MET A 46 7.42 -1.48 7.13
N ALA A 47 7.73 -0.29 6.61
CA ALA A 47 7.66 -0.03 5.17
C ALA A 47 8.63 -0.93 4.40
N GLU A 48 9.88 -1.04 4.85
CA GLU A 48 10.91 -1.89 4.24
C GLU A 48 10.55 -3.37 4.30
N ILE A 49 10.06 -3.86 5.44
CA ILE A 49 9.59 -5.24 5.58
C ILE A 49 8.44 -5.52 4.60
N CYS A 50 7.45 -4.61 4.53
CA CYS A 50 6.33 -4.80 3.64
C CYS A 50 6.77 -4.80 2.18
N LEU A 51 7.58 -3.84 1.76
CA LEU A 51 8.07 -3.73 0.38
C LEU A 51 8.96 -4.93 0.00
N THR A 52 9.84 -5.37 0.91
CA THR A 52 10.66 -6.57 0.71
C THR A 52 9.79 -7.81 0.54
N TYR A 53 8.76 -7.96 1.38
CA TYR A 53 7.81 -9.07 1.27
C TYR A 53 7.05 -9.06 -0.05
N LEU A 54 6.56 -7.89 -0.47
CA LEU A 54 5.87 -7.70 -1.76
C LEU A 54 6.79 -7.99 -2.95
N ASN A 55 8.09 -7.71 -2.83
CA ASN A 55 9.08 -7.99 -3.87
C ASN A 55 9.58 -9.45 -3.87
N SER A 56 9.14 -10.28 -2.92
CA SER A 56 9.60 -11.67 -2.80
C SER A 56 9.18 -12.54 -3.97
N ARG A 57 9.96 -13.60 -4.25
CA ARG A 57 9.65 -14.57 -5.32
C ARG A 57 8.26 -15.21 -5.14
N GLN A 58 7.86 -15.45 -3.89
CA GLN A 58 6.55 -16.04 -3.56
C GLN A 58 5.41 -15.11 -4.02
N VAL A 59 5.46 -13.82 -3.67
CA VAL A 59 4.41 -12.86 -4.03
C VAL A 59 4.39 -12.57 -5.54
N LYS A 60 5.56 -12.52 -6.18
CA LYS A 60 5.67 -12.41 -7.64
C LYS A 60 5.00 -13.60 -8.35
N ALA A 61 5.24 -14.82 -7.89
CA ALA A 61 4.60 -16.02 -8.45
C ALA A 61 3.07 -16.00 -8.28
N LEU A 62 2.56 -15.52 -7.14
CA LEU A 62 1.12 -15.35 -6.93
C LEU A 62 0.49 -14.34 -7.90
N SER A 63 1.22 -13.28 -8.26
CA SER A 63 0.71 -12.28 -9.21
C SER A 63 0.49 -12.83 -10.62
N THR A 64 1.19 -13.90 -10.99
CA THR A 64 1.06 -14.57 -12.29
C THR A 64 0.11 -15.77 -12.29
N ALA A 65 -0.36 -16.20 -11.10
CA ALA A 65 -1.21 -17.37 -10.97
C ALA A 65 -2.67 -17.06 -11.38
N PRO A 66 -3.35 -17.94 -12.15
CA PRO A 66 -4.76 -17.75 -12.52
C PRO A 66 -5.70 -17.72 -11.30
N SER A 67 -5.38 -18.50 -10.27
CA SER A 67 -6.08 -18.54 -8.99
C SER A 67 -5.04 -18.55 -7.86
N PRO A 68 -4.61 -17.37 -7.37
CA PRO A 68 -3.55 -17.30 -6.38
C PRO A 68 -4.00 -17.78 -5.01
N ASP A 69 -3.32 -18.78 -4.47
CA ASP A 69 -3.48 -19.18 -3.07
C ASP A 69 -2.81 -18.17 -2.14
N THR A 70 -3.60 -17.19 -1.70
CA THR A 70 -3.15 -16.15 -0.75
C THR A 70 -2.92 -16.69 0.65
N GLN A 71 -3.40 -17.89 1.00
CA GLN A 71 -3.17 -18.48 2.33
C GLN A 71 -1.69 -18.83 2.53
N SER A 72 -1.00 -19.18 1.43
CA SER A 72 0.44 -19.40 1.44
C SER A 72 1.26 -18.13 1.75
N ALA A 73 0.66 -16.95 1.66
CA ALA A 73 1.30 -15.65 1.83
C ALA A 73 0.64 -14.83 2.97
N PRO A 74 0.87 -15.20 4.25
CA PRO A 74 0.09 -14.70 5.39
C PRO A 74 0.23 -13.19 5.66
N PHE A 75 1.30 -12.54 5.18
CA PHE A 75 1.49 -11.10 5.34
C PHE A 75 1.04 -10.29 4.12
N LEU A 76 0.61 -10.94 3.04
CA LEU A 76 0.35 -10.28 1.76
C LEU A 76 -0.68 -9.16 1.88
N GLN A 77 -1.82 -9.42 2.52
CA GLN A 77 -2.88 -8.43 2.68
C GLN A 77 -2.39 -7.23 3.49
N TYR A 78 -1.70 -7.48 4.61
CA TYR A 78 -1.16 -6.42 5.44
C TYR A 78 -0.14 -5.58 4.66
N CYS A 79 0.85 -6.22 4.05
CA CYS A 79 1.89 -5.52 3.31
C CYS A 79 1.31 -4.71 2.15
N SER A 80 0.33 -5.26 1.41
CA SER A 80 -0.30 -4.58 0.28
C SER A 80 -1.05 -3.31 0.69
N VAL A 81 -1.71 -3.33 1.85
CA VAL A 81 -2.56 -2.24 2.33
C VAL A 81 -1.77 -1.19 3.13
N TYR A 82 -0.73 -1.60 3.87
CA TYR A 82 -0.11 -0.74 4.88
C TYR A 82 1.30 -0.26 4.55
N TRP A 83 2.01 -0.83 3.56
CA TRP A 83 3.37 -0.38 3.23
C TRP A 83 3.44 1.13 3.00
N GLY A 84 2.46 1.69 2.27
CA GLY A 84 2.42 3.10 1.93
C GLY A 84 2.00 4.00 3.09
N VAL A 85 1.21 3.47 4.03
CA VAL A 85 0.87 4.16 5.29
C VAL A 85 2.12 4.34 6.15
N HIS A 86 2.94 3.30 6.24
CA HIS A 86 4.23 3.35 6.93
C HIS A 86 5.20 4.30 6.22
N ALA A 87 5.40 4.10 4.92
CA ALA A 87 6.31 4.91 4.10
C ALA A 87 5.95 6.42 4.14
N LYS A 88 4.67 6.77 4.17
CA LYS A 88 4.24 8.18 4.25
C LYS A 88 4.67 8.87 5.55
N ARG A 89 4.70 8.13 6.67
CA ARG A 89 5.09 8.67 7.97
C ARG A 89 6.59 8.85 8.09
N GLU A 90 7.34 7.96 7.46
CA GLU A 90 8.80 7.97 7.50
C GLU A 90 9.35 7.28 6.24
N LEU A 91 9.99 8.06 5.36
CA LEU A 91 10.53 7.57 4.11
C LEU A 91 12.04 7.85 4.03
N ALA A 92 12.84 6.79 4.00
CA ALA A 92 14.25 6.86 3.65
C ALA A 92 14.49 6.46 2.18
N ASP A 93 15.68 6.74 1.66
CA ASP A 93 16.06 6.42 0.27
C ASP A 93 15.96 4.92 -0.03
N SER A 94 16.23 4.04 0.94
CA SER A 94 16.09 2.58 0.84
C SER A 94 14.63 2.18 0.59
N ALA A 95 13.71 2.61 1.46
CA ALA A 95 12.29 2.35 1.31
C ALA A 95 11.71 2.98 0.03
N ARG A 96 12.15 4.19 -0.35
CA ARG A 96 11.77 4.80 -1.63
C ARG A 96 12.21 3.94 -2.81
N SER A 97 13.45 3.45 -2.79
CA SER A 97 13.99 2.60 -3.86
C SER A 97 13.24 1.28 -3.97
N PHE A 98 12.93 0.63 -2.84
CA PHE A 98 12.10 -0.57 -2.84
C PHE A 98 10.67 -0.31 -3.32
N ALA A 99 10.06 0.83 -2.94
CA ALA A 99 8.74 1.20 -3.43
C ALA A 99 8.74 1.38 -4.96
N LEU A 100 9.72 2.09 -5.51
CA LEU A 100 9.86 2.25 -6.95
C LEU A 100 10.07 0.91 -7.66
N GLU A 101 10.92 0.03 -7.12
CA GLU A 101 11.16 -1.29 -7.70
C GLU A 101 9.90 -2.17 -7.72
N VAL A 102 9.16 -2.19 -6.60
CA VAL A 102 7.88 -2.93 -6.50
C VAL A 102 6.84 -2.36 -7.46
N LEU A 103 6.79 -1.03 -7.61
CA LEU A 103 5.77 -0.33 -8.38
C LEU A 103 6.15 -0.05 -9.83
N LYS A 104 7.36 -0.35 -10.30
CA LYS A 104 7.79 -0.06 -11.69
C LYS A 104 7.21 -1.09 -12.66
N GLY A 105 6.65 -0.61 -13.78
CA GLY A 105 6.40 -1.41 -14.99
C GLY A 105 5.43 -2.58 -14.84
N HIS A 106 4.70 -2.67 -13.72
CA HIS A 106 3.79 -3.77 -13.46
C HIS A 106 2.35 -3.27 -13.38
N TYR A 107 1.49 -3.92 -14.16
CA TYR A 107 0.05 -3.79 -14.10
C TYR A 107 -0.52 -5.05 -13.45
N GLY A 108 -1.39 -4.90 -12.45
CA GLY A 108 -2.16 -6.02 -11.91
C GLY A 108 -1.43 -6.98 -10.96
N GLN A 109 -0.37 -6.54 -10.25
CA GLN A 109 0.15 -7.32 -9.13
C GLN A 109 -0.96 -7.61 -8.11
N ILE A 110 -0.88 -8.77 -7.46
CA ILE A 110 -1.88 -9.15 -6.45
C ILE A 110 -1.99 -8.09 -5.33
N SER A 111 -0.90 -7.40 -5.04
CA SER A 111 -0.84 -6.32 -4.05
C SER A 111 -1.67 -5.09 -4.44
N THR A 112 -1.67 -4.70 -5.72
CA THR A 112 -2.45 -3.56 -6.21
C THR A 112 -3.95 -3.90 -6.21
N LYS A 113 -4.30 -5.14 -6.55
CA LYS A 113 -5.68 -5.66 -6.44
C LYS A 113 -6.18 -5.63 -4.99
N LEU A 114 -5.37 -6.08 -4.03
CA LEU A 114 -5.72 -6.10 -2.61
C LEU A 114 -5.87 -4.68 -2.03
N LEU A 115 -4.98 -3.76 -2.40
CA LEU A 115 -5.08 -2.35 -2.01
C LEU A 115 -6.38 -1.72 -2.53
N LEU A 116 -6.74 -2.02 -3.78
CA LEU A 116 -7.94 -1.49 -4.40
C LEU A 116 -9.23 -2.06 -3.77
N ALA A 117 -9.22 -3.34 -3.40
CA ALA A 117 -10.31 -3.95 -2.64
C ALA A 117 -10.53 -3.23 -1.29
N GLN A 118 -9.43 -2.88 -0.59
CA GLN A 118 -9.50 -2.12 0.67
C GLN A 118 -10.12 -0.72 0.48
N ALA A 119 -9.79 -0.04 -0.61
CA ALA A 119 -10.27 1.32 -0.87
C ALA A 119 -11.79 1.43 -1.10
N LYS A 120 -12.51 0.30 -1.26
CA LYS A 120 -13.92 0.30 -1.69
C LYS A 120 -14.89 -0.51 -0.82
N ASN A 121 -14.48 -1.21 0.23
CA ASN A 121 -15.37 -2.08 1.01
C ASN A 121 -16.24 -3.04 0.14
N PHE A 122 -15.78 -3.43 -1.06
CA PHE A 122 -16.59 -4.21 -2.02
C PHE A 122 -15.98 -5.60 -2.27
N TYR A 123 -16.85 -6.59 -2.49
CA TYR A 123 -16.51 -8.01 -2.62
C TYR A 123 -15.80 -8.35 -3.95
N PRO A 124 -15.05 -9.48 -4.01
CA PRO A 124 -13.92 -9.69 -4.91
C PRO A 124 -14.20 -10.32 -6.29
N TRP A 125 -15.45 -10.44 -6.74
CA TRP A 125 -15.76 -11.25 -7.92
C TRP A 125 -16.78 -10.54 -8.79
N ASP A 126 -16.30 -9.86 -9.84
CA ASP A 126 -16.77 -9.98 -11.24
C ASP A 126 -16.23 -8.83 -12.14
N TYR A 127 -14.94 -8.52 -12.04
CA TYR A 127 -14.30 -7.65 -13.03
C TYR A 127 -13.17 -8.44 -13.66
N ASP A 128 -13.50 -8.97 -14.83
CA ASP A 128 -12.54 -9.54 -15.73
C ASP A 128 -11.38 -8.56 -15.94
N THR A 129 -10.23 -9.18 -16.01
CA THR A 129 -8.92 -8.64 -16.29
C THR A 129 -8.97 -7.60 -17.41
N LEU A 130 -8.44 -6.39 -17.20
CA LEU A 130 -7.76 -5.57 -18.24
C LEU A 130 -7.49 -4.12 -17.82
N SER A 131 -8.14 -3.56 -16.79
CA SER A 131 -7.84 -2.16 -16.43
C SER A 131 -6.73 -2.04 -15.36
N PRO A 132 -5.66 -1.29 -15.64
CA PRO A 132 -4.48 -1.20 -14.80
C PRO A 132 -4.67 -0.29 -13.58
N PHE A 133 -4.77 -0.85 -12.38
CA PHE A 133 -4.39 -0.11 -11.17
C PHE A 133 -2.86 -0.11 -11.06
N SER A 134 -2.24 0.90 -11.66
CA SER A 134 -0.79 1.01 -11.81
C SER A 134 -0.06 1.49 -10.56
N GLY A 135 1.28 1.44 -10.59
CA GLY A 135 2.11 1.94 -9.50
C GLY A 135 1.85 3.42 -9.18
N LEU A 136 1.51 4.22 -10.20
CA LEU A 136 1.19 5.62 -10.04
C LEU A 136 -0.15 5.84 -9.32
N HIS A 137 -1.13 4.96 -9.52
CA HIS A 137 -2.36 4.92 -8.72
C HIS A 137 -2.06 4.61 -7.25
N CYS A 138 -1.22 3.61 -6.96
CA CYS A 138 -0.84 3.26 -5.59
C CYS A 138 -0.14 4.41 -4.87
N ALA A 139 0.88 5.01 -5.49
CA ALA A 139 1.63 6.12 -4.91
C ALA A 139 0.73 7.35 -4.67
N SER A 140 -0.22 7.59 -5.58
CA SER A 140 -1.21 8.67 -5.46
C SER A 140 -2.25 8.38 -4.39
N PHE A 141 -2.72 7.14 -4.26
CA PHE A 141 -3.64 6.69 -3.21
C PHE A 141 -3.05 6.94 -1.81
N PHE A 142 -1.76 6.61 -1.62
CA PHE A 142 -1.08 6.84 -0.34
C PHE A 142 -0.65 8.30 -0.15
N GLY A 143 -0.46 9.05 -1.24
CA GLY A 143 -0.02 10.44 -1.19
C GLY A 143 1.49 10.58 -0.98
N ILE A 144 2.29 9.65 -1.48
CA ILE A 144 3.75 9.63 -1.29
C ILE A 144 4.40 10.37 -2.46
N ALA A 145 4.52 11.69 -2.31
CA ALA A 145 4.99 12.60 -3.35
C ALA A 145 6.34 12.21 -3.98
N GLU A 146 7.27 11.75 -3.15
CA GLU A 146 8.62 11.35 -3.55
C GLU A 146 8.59 10.11 -4.47
N VAL A 147 7.67 9.18 -4.22
CA VAL A 147 7.46 7.99 -5.07
C VAL A 147 6.72 8.38 -6.35
N VAL A 148 5.72 9.26 -6.28
CA VAL A 148 5.02 9.79 -7.47
C VAL A 148 6.02 10.45 -8.43
N VAL A 149 6.88 11.35 -7.92
CA VAL A 149 7.93 12.00 -8.73
C VAL A 149 8.88 10.96 -9.34
N GLY A 150 9.28 9.95 -8.57
CA GLY A 150 10.14 8.87 -9.07
C GLY A 150 9.49 8.09 -10.21
N LEU A 151 8.21 7.73 -10.08
CA LEU A 151 7.47 6.98 -11.11
C LEU A 151 7.23 7.81 -12.38
N ILE A 152 6.92 9.10 -12.26
CA ILE A 152 6.78 10.02 -13.42
C ILE A 152 8.11 10.09 -14.18
N LYS A 153 9.24 10.27 -13.47
CA LYS A 153 10.58 10.32 -14.09
C LYS A 153 11.00 9.02 -14.76
N MET A 154 10.41 7.89 -14.39
CA MET A 154 10.66 6.60 -15.05
C MET A 154 9.89 6.46 -16.37
N GLU A 155 8.94 7.34 -16.66
CA GLU A 155 8.12 7.36 -17.89
C GLU A 155 7.48 5.98 -18.21
N CYS A 156 7.16 5.23 -17.15
CA CYS A 156 6.67 3.85 -17.28
C CYS A 156 5.14 3.73 -17.23
N TYR A 157 4.43 4.85 -17.09
CA TYR A 157 2.98 4.94 -16.94
C TYR A 157 2.42 6.14 -17.72
N ASP A 158 1.24 5.97 -18.31
CA ASP A 158 0.42 7.13 -18.70
C ASP A 158 -0.13 7.80 -17.43
N ILE A 159 0.16 9.09 -17.27
CA ILE A 159 -0.22 9.88 -16.10
C ILE A 159 -1.74 10.08 -15.97
N ASN A 160 -2.48 9.90 -17.08
CA ASN A 160 -3.94 9.98 -17.14
C ASN A 160 -4.61 8.61 -17.29
N GLU A 161 -3.85 7.53 -17.17
CA GLU A 161 -4.38 6.17 -17.22
C GLU A 161 -5.49 6.02 -16.18
N GLU A 162 -6.64 5.50 -16.59
CA GLU A 162 -7.75 5.23 -15.69
C GLU A 162 -7.75 3.78 -15.24
N ASP A 163 -7.99 3.58 -13.95
CA ASP A 163 -8.35 2.28 -13.42
C ASP A 163 -9.78 1.85 -13.84
N PHE A 164 -10.22 0.66 -13.40
CA PHE A 164 -11.53 0.11 -13.78
C PHE A 164 -12.72 0.92 -13.23
N LEU A 165 -12.42 1.93 -12.42
CA LEU A 165 -13.41 2.80 -11.78
C LEU A 165 -13.50 4.13 -12.51
N GLY A 166 -12.74 4.31 -13.59
CA GLY A 166 -12.59 5.55 -14.33
C GLY A 166 -11.81 6.60 -13.54
N GLY A 167 -11.00 6.18 -12.56
CA GLY A 167 -10.24 7.09 -11.71
C GLY A 167 -8.75 7.01 -12.04
N GLY A 168 -8.19 8.10 -12.58
CA GLY A 168 -6.74 8.21 -12.76
C GLY A 168 -5.99 8.61 -11.48
N PRO A 169 -4.64 8.65 -11.52
CA PRO A 169 -3.80 9.01 -10.36
C PRO A 169 -4.20 10.33 -9.68
N LEU A 170 -4.54 11.36 -10.46
CA LEU A 170 -4.99 12.65 -9.95
C LEU A 170 -6.28 12.54 -9.12
N ALA A 171 -7.27 11.79 -9.61
CA ALA A 171 -8.53 11.59 -8.92
C ALA A 171 -8.34 10.85 -7.58
N TRP A 172 -7.44 9.87 -7.55
CA TRP A 172 -7.09 9.16 -6.30
C TRP A 172 -6.36 10.04 -5.30
N ALA A 173 -5.43 10.87 -5.74
CA ALA A 173 -4.76 11.85 -4.87
C ALA A 173 -5.76 12.87 -4.30
N ALA A 174 -6.63 13.42 -5.14
CA ALA A 174 -7.64 14.41 -4.74
C ALA A 174 -8.66 13.83 -3.75
N ARG A 175 -9.21 12.64 -4.05
CA ARG A 175 -10.20 11.96 -3.19
C ARG A 175 -9.68 11.66 -1.78
N ASN A 176 -8.37 11.43 -1.65
CA ASN A 176 -7.74 11.15 -0.36
C ASN A 176 -7.10 12.39 0.29
N GLY A 177 -7.29 13.59 -0.29
CA GLY A 177 -6.80 14.85 0.28
C GLY A 177 -5.29 15.06 0.16
N HIS A 178 -4.60 14.39 -0.77
CA HIS A 178 -3.14 14.48 -0.92
C HIS A 178 -2.72 15.68 -1.78
N GLU A 179 -2.91 16.89 -1.26
CA GLU A 179 -2.69 18.16 -1.96
C GLU A 179 -1.30 18.28 -2.61
N LYS A 180 -0.24 17.82 -1.93
CA LYS A 180 1.14 17.83 -2.48
C LYS A 180 1.23 17.00 -3.76
N VAL A 181 0.60 15.83 -3.79
CA VAL A 181 0.57 14.97 -4.98
C VAL A 181 -0.30 15.58 -6.08
N VAL A 182 -1.46 16.13 -5.75
CA VAL A 182 -2.32 16.85 -6.71
C VAL A 182 -1.52 17.95 -7.41
N LYS A 183 -0.81 18.78 -6.66
CA LYS A 183 0.05 19.84 -7.20
C LYS A 183 1.18 19.32 -8.08
N ILE A 184 1.75 18.16 -7.78
CA ILE A 184 2.80 17.54 -8.61
C ILE A 184 2.24 17.06 -9.94
N LEU A 185 1.09 16.39 -9.91
CA LEU A 185 0.42 15.87 -11.10
C LEU A 185 -0.05 17.02 -12.00
N LEU A 186 -0.72 18.03 -11.45
CA LEU A 186 -1.20 19.20 -12.22
C LEU A 186 -0.08 20.06 -12.86
N ARG A 187 1.18 19.85 -12.48
CA ARG A 187 2.33 20.51 -13.12
C ARG A 187 2.84 19.79 -14.36
N GLN A 188 2.41 18.55 -14.60
CA GLN A 188 2.76 17.84 -15.82
C GLN A 188 1.88 18.34 -16.96
N GLU A 189 2.47 18.63 -18.12
CA GLU A 189 1.77 19.25 -19.25
C GLU A 189 0.68 18.34 -19.82
N GLU A 190 0.87 17.03 -19.69
CA GLU A 190 -0.02 16.01 -20.21
C GLU A 190 -1.24 15.78 -19.33
N VAL A 191 -1.27 16.28 -18.09
CA VAL A 191 -2.36 16.00 -17.15
C VAL A 191 -3.64 16.71 -17.54
N ASN A 192 -4.73 15.95 -17.63
CA ASN A 192 -6.06 16.49 -17.91
C ASN A 192 -6.89 16.60 -16.61
N PRO A 193 -6.99 17.80 -16.00
CA PRO A 193 -7.72 17.99 -14.74
C PRO A 193 -9.25 17.88 -14.90
N ASP A 194 -9.77 18.13 -16.11
CA ASP A 194 -11.20 18.21 -16.38
C ASP A 194 -11.78 16.89 -16.86
N LYS A 195 -10.96 15.82 -16.93
CA LYS A 195 -11.43 14.50 -17.33
C LYS A 195 -12.39 13.98 -16.26
N PRO A 196 -13.71 13.86 -16.57
CA PRO A 196 -14.66 13.40 -15.59
C PRO A 196 -14.35 11.95 -15.24
N ASN A 197 -14.31 11.61 -13.96
CA ASN A 197 -14.36 10.21 -13.58
C ASN A 197 -15.70 9.64 -14.07
N ASN A 198 -15.73 8.39 -14.56
CA ASN A 198 -16.96 7.75 -15.06
C ASN A 198 -18.03 7.49 -13.96
N ARG A 199 -17.98 8.22 -12.85
CA ARG A 199 -18.98 8.22 -11.79
C ARG A 199 -19.25 9.68 -11.43
N GLY A 200 -20.31 10.25 -12.00
CA GLY A 200 -20.78 11.61 -11.73
C GLY A 200 -21.12 11.85 -10.26
N ILE A 201 -20.10 12.02 -9.42
CA ILE A 201 -20.22 12.47 -8.05
C ILE A 201 -19.52 13.82 -8.00
N GLN A 202 -20.34 14.86 -8.10
CA GLN A 202 -19.95 16.24 -7.86
C GLN A 202 -19.43 16.38 -6.41
N HIS A 203 -18.47 17.30 -6.27
CA HIS A 203 -17.76 17.73 -5.06
C HIS A 203 -18.53 17.64 -3.74
#